data_AF-A0A382XE94-F1
#
_entry.id   AF-A0A382XE94-F1
#
_cell.length_a   1.000
_cell.length_b   1.000
_cell.length_c   1.000
_cell.angle_alpha   90.00
_cell.angle_beta   90.00
_cell.angle_gamma   90.00
#
_symmetry.space_group_name_H-M   'P 1'
#
loop_
_entity.id
_entity.type
_entity.pdbx_description
1 polymer ?
#
loop_
_entity_poly.entity_id
_entity_poly.type
_entity_poly.pdbx_seq_one_letter_code
_entity_poly.pdbx_strand_id
1 'polypeptide(L)'
;TKSFIDKRASILARGLKQDVNFNTKIIENEKVIIDNQFIGKLKGLKLELDLKVDTLDTDIKSLKKAARQSIGPELNKRIKQIIDTSSLEIKDDFKIYWGKFPIAKLLPGKDYLDPELSLIIDDIIEIAEQKKLQEYLEKWLKEKINFILKSLIDLRSLKESNSSIRALAYQLYENNGVLKRDKVSEYLKKLGQDERKILRNLGVKFGRYHVFLFKLLKPEAVSLRILLWKNYHQKSFNLKPPTFGLNFLENKDFKNKNFMLLCGFENFDK
;
A
#
# COMPACT_ATOMS: atom_id res chain seq x y z
N THR A 1 6.73 -46.34 20.83
CA THR A 1 5.95 -45.26 20.18
C THR A 1 6.50 -45.09 18.77
N LYS A 2 5.83 -45.62 17.75
CA LYS A 2 6.32 -45.59 16.36
C LYS A 2 5.99 -44.23 15.75
N SER A 3 7.01 -43.41 15.54
CA SER A 3 6.91 -42.14 14.84
C SER A 3 6.50 -42.40 13.37
N PHE A 4 5.32 -41.93 12.97
CA PHE A 4 4.87 -41.96 11.58
C PHE A 4 5.61 -40.85 10.82
N ILE A 5 6.70 -41.21 10.16
CA ILE A 5 7.51 -40.28 9.35
C ILE A 5 6.76 -39.99 8.05
N ASP A 6 6.65 -38.71 7.68
CA ASP A 6 6.05 -38.35 6.40
C ASP A 6 6.95 -38.87 5.26
N LYS A 7 6.40 -39.75 4.41
CA LYS A 7 7.10 -40.31 3.25
C LYS A 7 7.67 -39.21 2.34
N ARG A 8 7.02 -38.04 2.31
CA ARG A 8 7.50 -36.88 1.55
C ARG A 8 8.81 -36.34 2.11
N ALA A 9 8.82 -36.05 3.41
CA ALA A 9 9.99 -35.53 4.10
C ALA A 9 11.16 -36.53 4.13
N SER A 10 10.88 -37.83 4.21
CA SER A 10 11.92 -38.88 4.15
C SER A 10 12.65 -38.91 2.80
N ILE A 11 11.91 -38.77 1.69
CA ILE A 11 12.48 -38.75 0.33
C ILE A 11 13.33 -37.50 0.13
N LEU A 12 12.83 -36.33 0.56
CA LEU A 12 13.58 -35.08 0.47
C LEU A 12 14.81 -35.04 1.38
N ALA A 13 14.70 -35.58 2.60
CA ALA A 13 15.83 -35.71 3.52
C ALA A 13 16.93 -36.63 2.95
N ARG A 14 16.56 -37.65 2.16
CA ARG A 14 17.53 -38.49 1.44
C ARG A 14 18.19 -37.73 0.28
N GLY A 15 17.43 -36.98 -0.52
CA GLY A 15 17.98 -36.14 -1.58
C GLY A 15 18.94 -35.06 -1.05
N LEU A 16 18.60 -34.45 0.09
CA LEU A 16 19.44 -33.45 0.78
C LEU A 16 20.77 -34.00 1.30
N LYS A 17 20.87 -35.31 1.57
CA LYS A 17 22.11 -35.97 2.00
C LYS A 17 23.01 -36.37 0.84
N GLN A 18 22.49 -36.41 -0.37
CA GLN A 18 23.17 -36.88 -1.57
C GLN A 18 23.59 -35.72 -2.50
N ASP A 19 23.40 -34.46 -2.09
CA ASP A 19 23.64 -33.25 -2.91
C ASP A 19 23.03 -33.32 -4.32
N VAL A 20 21.86 -33.97 -4.43
CA VAL A 20 21.14 -34.10 -5.70
C VAL A 20 20.35 -32.82 -5.97
N ASN A 21 20.46 -32.29 -7.19
CA ASN A 21 19.60 -31.20 -7.64
C ASN A 21 18.14 -31.66 -7.68
N PHE A 22 17.29 -30.99 -6.90
CA PHE A 22 15.86 -31.26 -6.83
C PHE A 22 15.13 -30.83 -8.12
N ASN A 23 14.37 -31.74 -8.72
CA ASN A 23 13.54 -31.41 -9.88
C ASN A 23 12.26 -30.71 -9.43
N THR A 24 12.23 -29.39 -9.67
CA THR A 24 11.13 -28.54 -9.19
C THR A 24 10.24 -28.10 -10.33
N LYS A 25 8.94 -28.36 -10.21
CA LYS A 25 7.92 -27.96 -11.16
C LYS A 25 6.90 -27.09 -10.46
N ILE A 26 6.56 -25.96 -11.09
CA ILE A 26 5.51 -25.07 -10.62
C ILE A 26 4.36 -25.15 -11.62
N ILE A 27 3.22 -25.64 -11.14
CA ILE A 27 2.01 -25.80 -11.95
C ILE A 27 1.09 -24.62 -11.68
N GLU A 28 0.51 -24.04 -12.74
CA GLU A 28 -0.45 -22.93 -12.66
C GLU A 28 0.08 -21.69 -11.92
N ASN A 29 1.40 -21.46 -11.93
CA ASN A 29 2.07 -20.39 -11.18
C ASN A 29 1.82 -20.40 -9.66
N GLU A 30 1.36 -21.52 -9.09
CA GLU A 30 1.06 -21.62 -7.66
C GLU A 30 1.52 -22.94 -7.05
N LYS A 31 1.16 -24.08 -7.62
CA LYS A 31 1.42 -25.38 -6.98
C LYS A 31 2.88 -25.76 -7.14
N VAL A 32 3.58 -25.95 -6.03
CA VAL A 32 4.99 -26.34 -6.01
C VAL A 32 5.11 -27.84 -5.82
N ILE A 33 5.77 -28.49 -6.78
CA ILE A 33 6.07 -29.91 -6.77
C ILE A 33 7.58 -30.09 -6.83
N ILE A 34 8.15 -30.83 -5.88
CA ILE A 34 9.57 -31.19 -5.83
C ILE A 34 9.66 -32.72 -5.93
N ASP A 35 10.43 -33.25 -6.88
CA ASP A 35 10.62 -34.70 -7.10
C ASP A 35 9.30 -35.48 -7.12
N ASN A 36 8.33 -34.97 -7.89
CA ASN A 36 6.96 -35.50 -8.02
C ASN A 36 6.11 -35.49 -6.73
N GLN A 37 6.53 -34.74 -5.71
CA GLN A 37 5.77 -34.57 -4.47
C GLN A 37 5.23 -33.17 -4.34
N PHE A 38 3.95 -33.05 -4.02
CA PHE A 38 3.34 -31.77 -3.72
C PHE A 38 3.87 -31.25 -2.36
N ILE A 39 4.45 -30.06 -2.39
CA ILE A 39 5.07 -29.42 -1.23
C ILE A 39 4.20 -28.29 -0.68
N GLY A 40 3.50 -27.57 -1.56
CA GLY A 40 2.71 -26.42 -1.15
C GLY A 40 2.32 -25.51 -2.29
N LYS A 41 1.94 -24.27 -1.95
CA LYS A 41 1.53 -23.23 -2.89
C LYS A 41 2.36 -21.97 -2.73
N LEU A 42 2.79 -21.41 -3.85
CA LEU A 42 3.52 -20.16 -3.94
C LEU A 42 2.53 -19.01 -4.15
N LYS A 43 2.24 -18.26 -3.07
CA LYS A 43 1.35 -17.10 -3.10
C LYS A 43 2.17 -15.82 -3.22
N GLY A 44 2.25 -15.27 -4.43
CA GLY A 44 3.10 -14.12 -4.73
C GLY A 44 4.57 -14.50 -4.56
N LEU A 45 5.19 -13.98 -3.49
CA LEU A 45 6.59 -14.21 -3.11
C LEU A 45 6.76 -15.04 -1.83
N LYS A 46 5.67 -15.65 -1.32
CA LYS A 46 5.68 -16.46 -0.10
C LYS A 46 5.28 -17.90 -0.39
N LEU A 47 6.02 -18.86 0.16
CA LEU A 47 5.69 -20.27 0.06
C LEU A 47 4.85 -20.69 1.26
N GLU A 48 3.63 -21.15 0.98
CA GLU A 48 2.80 -21.84 1.96
C GLU A 48 2.97 -23.35 1.80
N LEU A 49 3.61 -23.98 2.78
CA LEU A 49 3.80 -25.42 2.83
C LEU A 49 2.48 -26.13 3.15
N ASP A 50 2.23 -27.25 2.47
CA ASP A 50 1.14 -28.17 2.77
C ASP A 50 1.55 -29.09 3.92
N LEU A 51 1.39 -28.60 5.16
CA LEU A 51 1.68 -29.35 6.38
C LEU A 51 0.45 -30.13 6.82
N LYS A 52 0.57 -31.46 6.94
CA LYS A 52 -0.48 -32.28 7.55
C LYS A 52 -0.41 -32.17 9.08
N VAL A 53 -1.55 -32.38 9.74
CA VAL A 53 -1.71 -32.20 11.21
C VAL A 53 -0.70 -33.02 12.04
N ASP A 54 -0.18 -34.13 11.50
CA ASP A 54 0.77 -35.03 12.18
C ASP A 54 2.24 -34.92 11.70
N THR A 55 2.62 -33.89 10.94
CA THR A 55 4.01 -33.77 10.45
C THR A 55 4.99 -33.41 11.57
N LEU A 56 6.05 -34.21 11.73
CA LEU A 56 7.12 -33.98 12.71
C LEU A 56 7.91 -32.70 12.40
N ASP A 57 8.38 -31.99 13.43
CA ASP A 57 9.20 -30.77 13.27
C ASP A 57 10.49 -31.01 12.46
N THR A 58 11.05 -32.22 12.54
CA THR A 58 12.22 -32.63 11.73
C THR A 58 11.90 -32.74 10.25
N ASP A 59 10.68 -33.17 9.93
CA ASP A 59 10.18 -33.32 8.57
C ASP A 59 9.89 -31.94 7.96
N ILE A 60 9.33 -31.02 8.75
CA ILE A 60 9.11 -29.61 8.37
C ILE A 60 10.44 -28.92 8.05
N LYS A 61 11.49 -29.14 8.85
CA LYS A 61 12.83 -28.57 8.59
C LYS A 61 13.43 -29.09 7.29
N SER A 62 13.33 -30.39 7.04
CA SER A 62 13.80 -31.02 5.80
C SER A 62 13.04 -30.49 4.58
N LEU A 63 11.72 -30.38 4.67
CA LEU A 63 10.86 -29.78 3.64
C LEU A 63 11.24 -28.33 3.34
N LYS A 64 11.41 -27.49 4.37
CA LYS A 64 11.86 -26.09 4.20
C LYS A 64 13.23 -26.00 3.54
N LYS A 65 14.17 -26.89 3.88
CA LYS A 65 15.51 -26.90 3.29
C LYS A 65 15.47 -27.29 1.80
N ALA A 66 14.71 -28.31 1.44
CA ALA A 66 14.54 -28.71 0.04
C ALA A 66 13.81 -27.62 -0.78
N ALA A 67 12.77 -27.01 -0.20
CA ALA A 67 12.06 -25.87 -0.79
C ALA A 67 12.99 -24.66 -1.03
N ARG A 68 13.90 -24.37 -0.09
CA ARG A 68 14.90 -23.30 -0.21
C ARG A 68 15.80 -23.48 -1.42
N GLN A 69 16.37 -24.66 -1.59
CA GLN A 69 17.30 -24.94 -2.70
C GLN A 69 16.62 -24.87 -4.07
N SER A 70 15.34 -25.18 -4.14
CA SER A 70 14.59 -25.29 -5.38
C SER A 70 13.86 -24.02 -5.82
N ILE A 71 13.27 -23.28 -4.87
CA ILE A 71 12.30 -22.20 -5.17
C ILE A 71 12.97 -20.83 -5.22
N GLY A 72 14.17 -20.67 -4.63
CA GLY A 72 14.93 -19.41 -4.67
C GLY A 72 15.06 -18.80 -6.08
N PRO A 73 15.52 -19.56 -7.10
CA PRO A 73 15.63 -19.05 -8.46
C PRO A 73 14.31 -18.57 -9.07
N GLU A 74 13.19 -19.25 -8.77
CA GLU A 74 11.87 -18.82 -9.22
C GLU A 74 11.43 -17.53 -8.52
N LEU A 75 11.63 -17.41 -7.21
CA LEU A 75 11.29 -16.19 -6.48
C LEU A 75 12.05 -14.99 -7.04
N ASN A 76 13.33 -15.15 -7.35
CA ASN A 76 14.14 -14.12 -8.00
C ASN A 76 13.61 -13.78 -9.40
N LYS A 77 13.14 -14.77 -10.17
CA LYS A 77 12.50 -14.54 -11.47
C LYS A 77 11.21 -13.73 -11.32
N ARG A 78 10.38 -14.01 -10.32
CA ARG A 78 9.16 -13.25 -10.02
C ARG A 78 9.45 -11.82 -9.60
N ILE A 79 10.48 -11.60 -8.77
CA ILE A 79 10.93 -10.24 -8.40
C ILE A 79 11.28 -9.44 -9.65
N LYS A 80 12.06 -10.02 -10.57
CA LYS A 80 12.37 -9.36 -11.85
C LYS A 80 11.11 -9.03 -12.66
N GLN A 81 10.18 -9.97 -12.77
CA GLN A 81 8.90 -9.74 -13.45
C GLN A 81 8.07 -8.61 -12.81
N ILE A 82 8.05 -8.53 -11.48
CA ILE A 82 7.36 -7.45 -10.76
C ILE A 82 7.97 -6.10 -11.13
N ILE A 83 9.30 -6.01 -11.13
CA ILE A 83 10.05 -4.80 -11.46
C ILE A 83 9.81 -4.38 -12.92
N ASP A 84 9.82 -5.34 -13.85
CA ASP A 84 9.70 -5.07 -15.29
C ASP A 84 8.27 -4.72 -15.73
N THR A 85 7.24 -5.39 -15.17
CA THR A 85 5.85 -5.24 -15.65
C THR A 85 5.07 -4.12 -14.98
N SER A 86 5.47 -3.66 -13.78
CA SER A 86 4.80 -2.58 -13.03
C SER A 86 3.29 -2.78 -12.80
N SER A 87 2.80 -4.03 -12.83
CA SER A 87 1.37 -4.39 -12.66
C SER A 87 0.99 -4.49 -11.18
N LEU A 88 1.12 -3.36 -10.48
CA LEU A 88 0.92 -3.24 -9.05
C LEU A 88 -0.34 -2.45 -8.70
N GLU A 89 -1.02 -2.88 -7.63
CA GLU A 89 -2.22 -2.23 -7.11
C GLU A 89 -2.15 -2.11 -5.58
N ILE A 90 -2.66 -0.99 -5.04
CA ILE A 90 -2.85 -0.81 -3.59
C ILE A 90 -4.33 -1.00 -3.30
N LYS A 91 -4.65 -1.80 -2.28
CA LYS A 91 -6.04 -2.05 -1.84
C LYS A 91 -6.30 -1.49 -0.45
N ASP A 92 -7.58 -1.42 -0.09
CA ASP A 92 -8.07 -0.83 1.17
C ASP A 92 -7.55 -1.51 2.46
N ASP A 93 -6.91 -2.67 2.33
CA ASP A 93 -6.25 -3.38 3.44
C ASP A 93 -4.80 -2.96 3.67
N PHE A 94 -4.37 -1.86 3.03
CA PHE A 94 -3.03 -1.28 3.11
C PHE A 94 -1.94 -2.21 2.57
N LYS A 95 -2.26 -3.07 1.60
CA LYS A 95 -1.28 -3.93 0.94
C LYS A 95 -1.10 -3.58 -0.52
N ILE A 96 0.11 -3.81 -1.00
CA ILE A 96 0.48 -3.77 -2.42
C ILE A 96 0.35 -5.19 -2.97
N TYR A 97 -0.38 -5.31 -4.06
CA TYR A 97 -0.68 -6.57 -4.74
C TYR A 97 0.05 -6.66 -6.06
N TRP A 98 0.58 -7.86 -6.33
CA TRP A 98 0.95 -8.30 -7.67
C TRP A 98 -0.06 -9.34 -8.12
N GLY A 99 -0.91 -8.96 -9.08
CA GLY A 99 -2.11 -9.72 -9.41
C GLY A 99 -3.02 -9.90 -8.19
N LYS A 100 -3.22 -11.16 -7.77
CA LYS A 100 -4.09 -11.48 -6.62
C LYS A 100 -3.35 -11.63 -5.29
N PHE A 101 -2.02 -11.57 -5.28
CA PHE A 101 -1.22 -11.85 -4.09
C PHE A 101 -0.59 -10.59 -3.50
N PRO A 102 -0.67 -10.39 -2.18
CA PRO A 102 0.00 -9.27 -1.54
C PRO A 102 1.51 -9.53 -1.45
N ILE A 103 2.31 -8.53 -1.80
CA ILE A 103 3.78 -8.59 -1.81
C ILE A 103 4.43 -7.58 -0.85
N ALA A 104 3.69 -6.57 -0.41
CA ALA A 104 4.12 -5.63 0.62
C ALA A 104 2.91 -5.06 1.38
N LYS A 105 3.16 -4.53 2.57
CA LYS A 105 2.20 -3.84 3.41
C LYS A 105 2.72 -2.44 3.71
N LEU A 106 1.83 -1.45 3.64
CA LEU A 106 2.11 -0.10 4.09
C LEU A 106 2.13 -0.06 5.62
N LEU A 107 3.09 0.70 6.14
CA LEU A 107 3.24 1.03 7.55
C LEU A 107 3.17 2.56 7.72
N PRO A 108 2.86 3.07 8.92
CA PRO A 108 3.01 4.49 9.20
C PRO A 108 4.46 4.91 8.97
N GLY A 109 4.69 5.97 8.20
CA GLY A 109 6.01 6.56 8.04
C GLY A 109 6.09 7.95 8.65
N LYS A 110 6.99 8.80 8.13
CA LYS A 110 7.27 10.13 8.68
C LYS A 110 6.06 11.06 8.63
N ASP A 111 5.28 10.99 7.56
CA ASP A 111 4.00 11.67 7.43
C ASP A 111 3.04 10.82 6.59
N TYR A 112 1.77 11.24 6.47
CA TYR A 112 0.76 10.45 5.79
C TYR A 112 1.01 10.29 4.28
N LEU A 113 1.78 11.17 3.64
CA LEU A 113 2.15 11.04 2.22
C LEU A 113 3.47 10.28 2.01
N ASP A 114 4.16 9.92 3.09
CA ASP A 114 5.45 9.22 3.08
C ASP A 114 5.36 7.95 3.95
N PRO A 115 4.53 6.96 3.56
CA PRO A 115 4.40 5.71 4.29
C PRO A 115 5.63 4.81 4.12
N GLU A 116 5.94 4.03 5.15
CA GLU A 116 6.95 2.98 5.09
C GLU A 116 6.37 1.69 4.49
N LEU A 117 7.25 0.77 4.05
CA LEU A 117 6.87 -0.52 3.49
C LEU A 117 7.48 -1.68 4.26
N SER A 118 6.69 -2.73 4.43
CA SER A 118 7.13 -4.04 4.92
C SER A 118 6.86 -5.09 3.86
N LEU A 119 7.90 -5.80 3.42
CA LEU A 119 7.77 -6.84 2.40
C LEU A 119 7.04 -8.07 2.94
N ILE A 120 6.18 -8.66 2.11
CA ILE A 120 5.50 -9.94 2.36
C ILE A 120 6.16 -10.98 1.46
N ILE A 121 7.30 -11.49 1.94
CA ILE A 121 8.17 -12.41 1.21
C ILE A 121 8.53 -13.60 2.08
N ASP A 122 9.08 -14.64 1.47
CA ASP A 122 9.70 -15.75 2.19
C ASP A 122 11.15 -15.44 2.57
N ASP A 123 11.63 -16.02 3.68
CA ASP A 123 12.99 -15.84 4.19
C ASP A 123 14.06 -16.50 3.28
N ILE A 124 13.62 -17.24 2.25
CA ILE A 124 14.46 -17.89 1.24
C ILE A 124 15.12 -16.86 0.32
N ILE A 125 14.50 -15.69 0.13
CA ILE A 125 14.96 -14.68 -0.81
C ILE A 125 16.22 -14.02 -0.27
N GLU A 126 17.24 -13.89 -1.11
CA GLU A 126 18.50 -13.24 -0.76
C GLU A 126 18.31 -11.76 -0.41
N ILE A 127 19.01 -11.28 0.62
CA ILE A 127 18.91 -9.89 1.11
C ILE A 127 19.09 -8.85 -0.01
N ALA A 128 19.98 -9.13 -0.98
CA ALA A 128 20.19 -8.26 -2.13
C ALA A 128 18.95 -8.11 -3.01
N GLU A 129 18.20 -9.19 -3.25
CA GLU A 129 16.96 -9.17 -4.03
C GLU A 129 15.81 -8.57 -3.24
N GLN A 130 15.75 -8.80 -1.92
CA GLN A 130 14.78 -8.13 -1.04
C GLN A 130 14.96 -6.61 -1.11
N LYS A 131 16.19 -6.12 -1.01
CA LYS A 131 16.51 -4.70 -1.08
C LYS A 131 16.12 -4.08 -2.43
N LYS A 132 16.43 -4.75 -3.54
CA LYS A 132 16.01 -4.31 -4.89
C LYS A 132 14.49 -4.18 -5.00
N LEU A 133 13.76 -5.18 -4.51
CA LEU A 133 12.30 -5.13 -4.51
C LEU A 133 11.78 -3.98 -3.64
N GLN A 134 12.34 -3.80 -2.44
CA GLN A 134 11.95 -2.73 -1.53
C GLN A 134 12.15 -1.35 -2.16
N GLU A 135 13.34 -1.07 -2.69
CA GLU A 135 13.64 0.21 -3.35
C GLU A 135 12.71 0.48 -4.53
N TYR A 136 12.40 -0.56 -5.32
CA TYR A 136 11.46 -0.45 -6.43
C TYR A 136 10.04 -0.13 -5.95
N LEU A 137 9.52 -0.84 -4.94
CA LEU A 137 8.17 -0.61 -4.42
C LEU A 137 8.03 0.76 -3.74
N GLU A 138 9.06 1.21 -3.02
CA GLU A 138 9.10 2.56 -2.43
C GLU A 138 9.06 3.64 -3.51
N LYS A 139 9.86 3.47 -4.58
CA LYS A 139 9.85 4.37 -5.73
C LYS A 139 8.49 4.39 -6.43
N TRP A 140 7.93 3.22 -6.73
CA TRP A 140 6.62 3.08 -7.38
C TRP A 140 5.52 3.75 -6.55
N LEU A 141 5.51 3.52 -5.23
CA LEU A 141 4.53 4.12 -4.32
C LEU A 141 4.66 5.65 -4.31
N LYS A 142 5.88 6.16 -4.20
CA LYS A 142 6.16 7.59 -4.23
C LYS A 142 5.72 8.23 -5.55
N GLU A 143 5.99 7.59 -6.68
CA GLU A 143 5.54 8.06 -8.00
C GLU A 143 4.01 8.07 -8.11
N LYS A 144 3.33 7.03 -7.62
CA LYS A 144 1.87 6.97 -7.58
C LYS A 144 1.26 8.08 -6.71
N ILE A 145 1.80 8.30 -5.51
CA ILE A 145 1.38 9.38 -4.61
C ILE A 145 1.64 10.74 -5.27
N ASN A 146 2.82 10.95 -5.84
CA ASN A 146 3.19 12.18 -6.53
C ASN A 146 2.30 12.49 -7.73
N PHE A 147 1.88 11.48 -8.47
CA PHE A 147 1.02 11.64 -9.62
C PHE A 147 -0.41 12.00 -9.21
N ILE A 148 -1.02 11.20 -8.32
CA ILE A 148 -2.44 11.34 -7.95
C ILE A 148 -2.65 12.54 -7.02
N LEU A 149 -1.75 12.75 -6.06
CA LEU A 149 -1.84 13.80 -5.03
C LEU A 149 -0.92 14.98 -5.30
N LYS A 150 -0.51 15.17 -6.57
CA LYS A 150 0.39 16.24 -7.00
C LYS A 150 0.05 17.61 -6.39
N SER A 151 -1.23 17.99 -6.39
CA SER A 151 -1.64 19.29 -5.85
C SER A 151 -1.36 19.47 -4.35
N LEU A 152 -1.35 18.41 -3.55
CA LEU A 152 -0.95 18.49 -2.14
C LEU A 152 0.56 18.66 -1.99
N ILE A 153 1.32 17.93 -2.79
CA ILE A 153 2.78 17.97 -2.75
C ILE A 153 3.30 19.31 -3.28
N ASP A 154 2.72 19.83 -4.36
CA ASP A 154 3.03 21.14 -4.89
C ASP A 154 2.71 22.25 -3.86
N LEU A 155 1.62 22.13 -3.08
CA LEU A 155 1.34 23.05 -1.97
C LEU A 155 2.38 22.95 -0.85
N ARG A 156 2.75 21.74 -0.43
CA ARG A 156 3.75 21.51 0.63
C ARG A 156 5.12 22.07 0.24
N SER A 157 5.48 21.91 -1.03
CA SER A 157 6.78 22.31 -1.57
C SER A 157 6.83 23.76 -2.07
N LEU A 158 5.75 24.52 -1.89
CA LEU A 158 5.61 25.88 -2.37
C LEU A 158 6.65 26.81 -1.73
N LYS A 159 7.59 27.28 -2.56
CA LYS A 159 8.58 28.31 -2.19
C LYS A 159 8.02 29.67 -2.56
N GLU A 160 7.37 30.32 -1.60
CA GLU A 160 6.86 31.68 -1.79
C GLU A 160 7.31 32.66 -0.71
N SER A 161 7.54 33.91 -1.11
CA SER A 161 7.98 34.97 -0.21
C SER A 161 6.84 35.44 0.71
N ASN A 162 5.62 35.51 0.18
CA ASN A 162 4.44 35.96 0.91
C ASN A 162 4.05 34.96 2.02
N SER A 163 4.07 35.41 3.27
CA SER A 163 3.77 34.60 4.45
C SER A 163 2.31 34.12 4.49
N SER A 164 1.36 34.89 3.95
CA SER A 164 -0.06 34.51 3.93
C SER A 164 -0.34 33.38 2.94
N ILE A 165 0.35 33.37 1.79
CA ILE A 165 0.28 32.26 0.83
C ILE A 165 0.80 30.97 1.47
N ARG A 166 1.99 31.03 2.07
CA ARG A 166 2.60 29.86 2.73
C ARG A 166 1.73 29.34 3.89
N ALA A 167 1.19 30.24 4.72
CA ALA A 167 0.31 29.86 5.81
C ALA A 167 -0.94 29.12 5.31
N LEU A 168 -1.59 29.64 4.27
CA LEU A 168 -2.78 28.98 3.70
C LEU A 168 -2.43 27.65 3.01
N ALA A 169 -1.31 27.59 2.28
CA ALA A 169 -0.84 26.35 1.65
C ALA A 169 -0.54 25.26 2.70
N TYR A 170 0.13 25.63 3.78
CA TYR A 170 0.42 24.73 4.91
C TYR A 170 -0.87 24.25 5.59
N GLN A 171 -1.80 25.15 5.91
CA GLN A 171 -3.09 24.78 6.50
C GLN A 171 -3.89 23.85 5.59
N LEU A 172 -3.88 24.09 4.27
CA LEU A 172 -4.52 23.21 3.31
C LEU A 172 -3.86 21.83 3.34
N TYR A 173 -2.53 21.76 3.30
CA TYR A 173 -1.79 20.50 3.36
C TYR A 173 -2.12 19.67 4.61
N GLU A 174 -2.07 20.30 5.80
CA GLU A 174 -2.37 19.65 7.09
C GLU A 174 -3.81 19.12 7.17
N ASN A 175 -4.75 19.82 6.52
CA ASN A 175 -6.16 19.43 6.49
C ASN A 175 -6.53 18.66 5.21
N ASN A 176 -5.58 17.91 4.64
CA ASN A 176 -5.77 17.07 3.46
C ASN A 176 -6.38 17.81 2.26
N GLY A 177 -6.14 19.11 2.14
CA GLY A 177 -6.56 19.95 1.02
C GLY A 177 -7.98 20.50 1.11
N VAL A 178 -8.65 20.45 2.26
CA VAL A 178 -9.98 21.05 2.47
C VAL A 178 -10.01 21.82 3.79
N LEU A 179 -10.43 23.08 3.76
CA LEU A 179 -10.58 23.94 4.92
C LEU A 179 -11.94 24.62 4.94
N LYS A 180 -12.54 24.75 6.12
CA LYS A 180 -13.66 25.67 6.32
C LYS A 180 -13.15 27.10 6.21
N ARG A 181 -13.84 27.92 5.44
CA ARG A 181 -13.44 29.31 5.13
C ARG A 181 -13.31 30.15 6.40
N ASP A 182 -14.20 29.94 7.37
CA ASP A 182 -14.22 30.71 8.62
C ASP A 182 -12.92 30.52 9.43
N LYS A 183 -12.35 29.31 9.41
CA LYS A 183 -11.08 29.00 10.09
C LYS A 183 -9.86 29.71 9.51
N VAL A 184 -9.95 30.22 8.29
CA VAL A 184 -8.84 30.89 7.58
C VAL A 184 -9.19 32.29 7.10
N SER A 185 -10.27 32.87 7.65
CA SER A 185 -10.80 34.16 7.21
C SER A 185 -9.77 35.30 7.28
N GLU A 186 -8.91 35.32 8.30
CA GLU A 186 -7.84 36.30 8.47
C GLU A 186 -6.79 36.24 7.35
N TYR A 187 -6.34 35.05 6.98
CA TYR A 187 -5.41 34.86 5.86
C TYR A 187 -6.07 35.29 4.54
N LEU A 188 -7.33 34.93 4.35
CA LEU A 188 -8.06 35.26 3.12
C LEU A 188 -8.26 36.75 2.89
N LYS A 189 -8.42 37.53 3.97
CA LYS A 189 -8.50 39.00 3.93
C LYS A 189 -7.19 39.64 3.48
N LYS A 190 -6.05 39.03 3.83
CA LYS A 190 -4.70 39.50 3.48
C LYS A 190 -4.25 39.11 2.07
N LEU A 191 -4.98 38.23 1.38
CA LEU A 191 -4.67 37.79 0.03
C LEU A 191 -5.38 38.65 -1.01
N GLY A 192 -4.60 39.36 -1.84
CA GLY A 192 -5.05 40.07 -3.03
C GLY A 192 -5.33 39.13 -4.20
N GLN A 193 -5.56 39.69 -5.40
CA GLN A 193 -5.88 38.90 -6.58
C GLN A 193 -4.68 38.14 -7.13
N ASP A 194 -3.49 38.73 -7.06
CA ASP A 194 -2.26 38.12 -7.55
C ASP A 194 -1.85 36.93 -6.67
N GLU A 195 -1.94 37.06 -5.35
CA GLU A 195 -1.67 35.95 -4.43
C GLU A 195 -2.69 34.82 -4.61
N ARG A 196 -3.97 35.16 -4.82
CA ARG A 196 -5.01 34.16 -5.11
C ARG A 196 -4.77 33.48 -6.46
N LYS A 197 -4.21 34.18 -7.45
CA LYS A 197 -3.87 33.60 -8.76
C LYS A 197 -2.81 32.51 -8.61
N ILE A 198 -1.79 32.72 -7.79
CA ILE A 198 -0.76 31.71 -7.47
C ILE A 198 -1.40 30.43 -6.91
N LEU A 199 -2.24 30.57 -5.88
CA LEU A 199 -2.93 29.42 -5.27
C LEU A 199 -3.93 28.75 -6.24
N ARG A 200 -4.64 29.52 -7.08
CA ARG A 200 -5.52 28.97 -8.12
C ARG A 200 -4.76 28.12 -9.13
N ASN A 201 -3.55 28.54 -9.53
CA ASN A 201 -2.69 27.77 -10.44
C ASN A 201 -2.28 26.42 -9.84
N LEU A 202 -2.13 26.34 -8.51
CA LEU A 202 -1.88 25.10 -7.76
C LEU A 202 -3.16 24.25 -7.57
N GLY A 203 -4.30 24.74 -8.03
CA GLY A 203 -5.58 24.04 -7.97
C GLY A 203 -6.44 24.36 -6.75
N VAL A 204 -6.12 25.43 -6.01
CA VAL A 204 -6.96 25.90 -4.90
C VAL A 204 -8.19 26.62 -5.45
N LYS A 205 -9.37 26.24 -4.94
CA LYS A 205 -10.64 26.92 -5.15
C LYS A 205 -11.07 27.62 -3.87
N PHE A 206 -11.49 28.87 -4.02
CA PHE A 206 -12.06 29.68 -2.95
C PHE A 206 -13.57 29.65 -3.07
N GLY A 207 -14.19 28.67 -2.43
CA GLY A 207 -15.65 28.55 -2.36
C GLY A 207 -16.28 29.50 -1.35
N ARG A 208 -17.62 29.47 -1.31
CA ARG A 208 -18.43 30.23 -0.35
C ARG A 208 -18.15 29.80 1.10
N TYR A 209 -18.13 28.49 1.35
CA TYR A 209 -17.96 27.92 2.70
C TYR A 209 -16.59 27.27 2.92
N HIS A 210 -15.88 26.91 1.86
CA HIS A 210 -14.61 26.17 1.94
C HIS A 210 -13.54 26.73 1.02
N VAL A 211 -12.28 26.52 1.40
CA VAL A 211 -11.12 26.64 0.53
C VAL A 211 -10.56 25.24 0.34
N PHE A 212 -10.42 24.79 -0.91
CA PHE A 212 -10.09 23.39 -1.15
C PHE A 212 -9.35 23.15 -2.47
N LEU A 213 -8.66 22.01 -2.57
CA LEU A 213 -8.05 21.52 -3.79
C LEU A 213 -9.05 20.68 -4.59
N PHE A 214 -9.59 21.21 -5.68
CA PHE A 214 -10.65 20.53 -6.44
C PHE A 214 -10.21 19.20 -7.06
N LYS A 215 -8.91 19.06 -7.42
CA LYS A 215 -8.37 17.83 -7.99
C LYS A 215 -8.44 16.65 -7.01
N LEU A 216 -8.46 16.92 -5.72
CA LEU A 216 -8.51 15.90 -4.67
C LEU A 216 -9.91 15.32 -4.43
N LEU A 217 -10.94 15.88 -5.06
CA LEU A 217 -12.31 15.36 -5.00
C LEU A 217 -12.57 14.25 -6.03
N LYS A 218 -11.61 13.98 -6.92
CA LYS A 218 -11.70 12.84 -7.85
C LYS A 218 -11.67 11.52 -7.06
N PRO A 219 -12.42 10.49 -7.49
CA PRO A 219 -12.52 9.22 -6.77
C PRO A 219 -11.18 8.61 -6.37
N GLU A 220 -10.23 8.51 -7.32
CA GLU A 220 -8.91 7.92 -7.04
C GLU A 220 -8.11 8.72 -6.00
N ALA A 221 -8.16 10.05 -6.06
CA ALA A 221 -7.48 10.92 -5.11
C ALA A 221 -8.10 10.85 -3.71
N VAL A 222 -9.43 10.75 -3.62
CA VAL A 222 -10.14 10.56 -2.34
C VAL A 222 -9.78 9.20 -1.74
N SER A 223 -9.88 8.12 -2.51
CA SER A 223 -9.55 6.77 -2.05
C SER A 223 -8.10 6.68 -1.55
N LEU A 224 -7.14 7.20 -2.33
CA LEU A 224 -5.74 7.17 -1.94
C LEU A 224 -5.47 8.01 -0.67
N ARG A 225 -6.05 9.22 -0.57
CA ARG A 225 -5.92 10.06 0.64
C ARG A 225 -6.49 9.35 1.88
N ILE A 226 -7.66 8.74 1.76
CA ILE A 226 -8.29 8.01 2.87
C ILE A 226 -7.42 6.83 3.28
N LEU A 227 -6.91 6.06 2.32
CA LEU A 227 -6.03 4.92 2.57
C LEU A 227 -4.77 5.35 3.32
N LEU A 228 -4.09 6.37 2.83
CA LEU A 228 -2.88 6.92 3.43
C LEU A 228 -3.14 7.51 4.83
N TRP A 229 -4.21 8.29 4.99
CA TRP A 229 -4.60 8.90 6.26
C TRP A 229 -4.92 7.85 7.33
N LYS A 230 -5.70 6.82 6.97
CA LYS A 230 -6.00 5.70 7.87
C LYS A 230 -4.74 4.91 8.24
N ASN A 231 -3.86 4.64 7.27
CA ASN A 231 -2.60 3.98 7.52
C ASN A 231 -1.72 4.79 8.48
N TYR A 232 -1.63 6.10 8.30
CA TYR A 232 -0.81 6.94 9.18
C TYR A 232 -1.36 7.02 10.62
N HIS A 233 -2.66 7.25 10.78
CA HIS A 233 -3.26 7.41 12.12
C HIS A 233 -3.60 6.09 12.82
N GLN A 234 -3.54 4.97 12.11
CA GLN A 234 -3.89 3.63 12.60
C GLN A 234 -5.26 3.59 13.31
N LYS A 235 -6.23 4.34 12.77
CA LYS A 235 -7.58 4.52 13.33
C LYS A 235 -8.63 4.48 12.22
N SER A 236 -9.88 4.26 12.61
CA SER A 236 -11.04 4.42 11.71
C SER A 236 -11.02 3.50 10.48
N PHE A 237 -10.47 2.30 10.60
CA PHE A 237 -10.36 1.34 9.49
C PHE A 237 -11.73 1.02 8.85
N ASN A 238 -12.78 0.97 9.67
CA ASN A 238 -14.14 0.64 9.25
C ASN A 238 -14.86 1.76 8.47
N LEU A 239 -14.36 3.01 8.49
CA LEU A 239 -15.01 4.11 7.79
C LEU A 239 -14.80 3.98 6.28
N LYS A 240 -15.86 3.86 5.49
CA LYS A 240 -15.75 3.83 4.03
C LYS A 240 -16.20 5.17 3.43
N PRO A 241 -15.55 5.64 2.36
CA PRO A 241 -16.06 6.80 1.65
C PRO A 241 -17.49 6.50 1.15
N PRO A 242 -18.36 7.51 1.09
CA PRO A 242 -19.64 7.39 0.39
C PRO A 242 -19.43 7.00 -1.08
N THR A 243 -20.48 6.46 -1.71
CA THR A 243 -20.44 6.15 -3.14
C THR A 243 -20.10 7.40 -3.94
N PHE A 244 -19.07 7.31 -4.80
CA PHE A 244 -18.66 8.42 -5.63
C PHE A 244 -19.77 8.83 -6.62
N GLY A 245 -19.90 10.14 -6.85
CA GLY A 245 -20.93 10.72 -7.72
C GLY A 245 -22.21 11.15 -7.00
N LEU A 246 -22.33 10.89 -5.69
CA LEU A 246 -23.41 11.42 -4.88
C LEU A 246 -23.20 12.91 -4.57
N ASN A 247 -24.27 13.70 -4.67
CA ASN A 247 -24.27 15.12 -4.32
C ASN A 247 -24.77 15.39 -2.89
N PHE A 248 -25.53 14.45 -2.31
CA PHE A 248 -26.06 14.54 -0.95
C PHE A 248 -26.16 13.14 -0.33
N LEU A 249 -26.22 13.10 1.00
CA LEU A 249 -26.34 11.88 1.80
C LEU A 249 -27.35 12.14 2.91
N GLU A 250 -28.31 11.23 3.10
CA GLU A 250 -29.30 11.30 4.18
C GLU A 250 -28.91 10.44 5.40
N ASN A 251 -27.83 9.67 5.30
CA ASN A 251 -27.53 8.62 6.26
C ASN A 251 -26.88 9.14 7.57
N LYS A 252 -27.46 8.73 8.71
CA LYS A 252 -27.01 9.02 10.10
C LYS A 252 -25.71 8.31 10.52
N ASP A 253 -25.23 7.33 9.75
CA ASP A 253 -24.02 6.57 10.08
C ASP A 253 -22.72 7.38 9.88
N PHE A 254 -22.77 8.47 9.10
CA PHE A 254 -21.63 9.32 8.79
C PHE A 254 -21.40 10.43 9.82
N LYS A 255 -21.20 10.07 11.08
CA LYS A 255 -21.05 11.05 12.18
C LYS A 255 -19.69 11.75 12.23
N ASN A 256 -18.66 11.16 11.62
CA ASN A 256 -17.31 11.72 11.70
C ASN A 256 -17.13 12.88 10.69
N LYS A 257 -17.37 14.10 11.15
CA LYS A 257 -17.29 15.34 10.34
C LYS A 257 -15.93 15.49 9.63
N ASN A 258 -14.81 15.15 10.28
CA ASN A 258 -13.48 15.28 9.68
C ASN A 258 -13.27 14.27 8.54
N PHE A 259 -13.74 13.03 8.72
CA PHE A 259 -13.71 12.02 7.66
C PHE A 259 -14.60 12.40 6.48
N MET A 260 -15.79 12.94 6.74
CA MET A 260 -16.69 13.38 5.67
C MET A 260 -16.09 14.54 4.86
N LEU A 261 -15.47 15.51 5.53
CA LEU A 261 -14.73 16.58 4.87
C LEU A 261 -13.59 16.05 4.00
N LEU A 262 -12.86 15.02 4.46
CA LEU A 262 -11.83 14.34 3.68
C LEU A 262 -12.41 13.73 2.38
N CYS A 263 -13.62 13.17 2.47
CA CYS A 263 -14.40 12.63 1.35
C CYS A 263 -15.05 13.70 0.45
N GLY A 264 -15.00 14.99 0.83
CA GLY A 264 -15.62 16.08 0.08
C GLY A 264 -17.06 16.41 0.47
N PHE A 265 -17.56 15.87 1.59
CA PHE A 265 -18.91 16.14 2.10
C PHE A 265 -18.86 17.05 3.33
N GLU A 266 -19.78 18.00 3.39
CA GLU A 266 -20.01 18.85 4.56
C GLU A 266 -21.38 18.56 5.15
N ASN A 267 -21.49 18.60 6.48
CA ASN A 267 -22.78 18.58 7.15
C ASN A 267 -23.13 20.00 7.60
N PHE A 268 -24.25 20.52 7.11
CA PHE A 268 -24.74 21.86 7.43
C PHE A 268 -25.63 21.89 8.69
N ASP A 269 -25.68 20.81 9.47
CA ASP A 269 -26.43 20.68 10.73
C ASP A 269 -27.87 21.24 10.64
N LYS A 270 -28.56 20.97 9.53
CA LYS A 270 -29.99 21.28 9.36
C LYS A 270 -30.87 20.26 10.06
#